data_AF-A0A6G9YII9-F1
#
_entry.id   AF-A0A6G9YII9-F1
#
_cell.length_a   1.000
_cell.length_b   1.000
_cell.length_c   1.000
_cell.angle_alpha   90.00
_cell.angle_beta   90.00
_cell.angle_gamma   90.00
#
_symmetry.space_group_name_H-M   'P 1'
#
loop_
_entity.id
_entity.type
_entity.pdbx_description
1 polymer ?
#
loop_
_entity_poly.entity_id
_entity_poly.type
_entity_poly.pdbx_seq_one_letter_code
_entity_poly.pdbx_strand_id
1 'polypeptide(L)'
;MNAAAGNGISVAIDQNEYLAAGHGTVDAVVTVEAGAELVAAGRPQQRLEILIMDCSGSMGAGGKFEGARRAVLAALDALPDGTHFAIVEGTALARLIFPTDVPSLPANADSRAAARRKLDKLRPTGGTAMGTWLGLSRQLAQKHPDAMVHAILLTDGKNEHEEPTRLAAEIELSQGYFTCDCRGVGTDWRVDELRAIATALHGTVDIVADPANLAADFAAMTQGSLAKAIPDLTLRVWTPAGATIRFVKQVAPTIEDLTGRRVDTGPQVGSTRSARGVRRTATITSRCRWSPRRRDAKSSPPE
;
A
#
# COMPACT_ATOMS: atom_id res chain seq x y z
N MET A 1 13.08 26.59 9.18
CA MET A 1 12.50 25.79 8.09
C MET A 1 13.38 25.96 6.86
N ASN A 2 14.12 24.92 6.47
CA ASN A 2 14.82 24.91 5.18
C ASN A 2 13.90 24.24 4.17
N ALA A 3 13.37 25.01 3.22
CA ALA A 3 12.57 24.50 2.12
C ALA A 3 13.43 24.43 0.86
N ALA A 4 13.57 23.24 0.29
CA ALA A 4 14.10 23.07 -1.05
C ALA A 4 12.92 22.79 -1.99
N ALA A 5 12.70 23.67 -2.97
CA ALA A 5 11.73 23.47 -4.03
C ALA A 5 12.47 22.97 -5.28
N GLY A 6 12.14 21.77 -5.74
CA GLY A 6 12.66 21.22 -6.99
C GLY A 6 11.57 20.43 -7.71
N ASN A 7 11.33 20.74 -8.98
CA ASN A 7 10.39 20.05 -9.88
C ASN A 7 8.97 19.80 -9.30
N GLY A 8 8.40 20.79 -8.60
CA GLY A 8 7.04 20.69 -8.07
C GLY A 8 6.90 19.74 -6.87
N ILE A 9 7.99 19.35 -6.20
CA ILE A 9 7.97 18.76 -4.86
C ILE A 9 8.51 19.80 -3.87
N SER A 10 7.80 20.02 -2.77
CA SER A 10 8.30 20.78 -1.62
C SER A 10 8.78 19.82 -0.54
N VAL A 11 9.87 20.17 0.13
CA VAL A 11 10.36 19.43 1.30
C VAL A 11 10.61 20.41 2.42
N ALA A 12 9.94 20.22 3.55
CA ALA A 12 10.13 20.99 4.77
C ALA A 12 10.75 20.09 5.85
N ILE A 13 11.74 20.60 6.56
CA ILE A 13 12.42 19.88 7.66
C ILE A 13 12.19 20.63 8.96
N ASP A 14 11.68 19.92 9.96
CA ASP A 14 11.55 20.34 11.35
C ASP A 14 12.49 19.49 12.22
N GLN A 15 13.40 20.13 12.94
CA GLN A 15 14.36 19.45 13.82
C GLN A 15 14.83 20.42 14.91
N ASN A 16 15.24 19.87 16.05
CA ASN A 16 16.07 20.63 16.99
C ASN A 16 17.54 20.51 16.57
N GLU A 17 18.11 21.61 16.09
CA GLU A 17 19.49 21.70 15.62
C GLU A 17 20.53 21.86 16.74
N TYR A 18 20.09 22.13 17.97
CA TYR A 18 20.96 22.30 19.13
C TYR A 18 21.00 21.02 19.98
N LEU A 19 22.18 20.42 20.07
CA LEU A 19 22.43 19.26 20.93
C LEU A 19 23.28 19.66 22.14
N ALA A 20 22.90 19.17 23.32
CA ALA A 20 23.72 19.29 24.51
C ALA A 20 25.02 18.47 24.37
N ALA A 21 26.07 18.89 25.07
CA ALA A 21 27.35 18.16 25.09
C ALA A 21 27.13 16.69 25.51
N GLY A 22 27.72 15.75 24.77
CA GLY A 22 27.54 14.31 24.99
C GLY A 22 26.30 13.70 24.31
N HIS A 23 25.42 14.51 23.73
CA HIS A 23 24.30 14.03 22.92
C HIS A 23 24.68 13.98 21.44
N GLY A 24 24.57 12.78 20.86
CA GLY A 24 24.84 12.55 19.45
C GLY A 24 23.62 12.07 18.68
N THR A 25 22.39 12.38 19.10
CA THR A 25 21.17 11.91 18.41
C THR A 25 20.39 13.12 17.88
N VAL A 26 20.09 13.12 16.59
CA VAL A 26 19.26 14.13 15.91
C VAL A 26 17.97 13.46 15.47
N ASP A 27 16.85 14.09 15.81
CA ASP A 27 15.52 13.76 15.28
C ASP A 27 15.10 14.84 14.29
N ALA A 28 14.62 14.43 13.12
CA ALA A 28 14.08 15.32 12.11
C ALA A 28 12.77 14.78 11.57
N VAL A 29 11.79 15.67 11.42
CA VAL A 29 10.51 15.44 10.74
C VAL A 29 10.60 16.08 9.36
N VAL A 30 10.52 15.26 8.32
CA VAL A 30 10.57 15.67 6.92
C VAL A 30 9.16 15.61 6.36
N THR A 31 8.59 16.76 6.01
CA THR A 31 7.29 16.84 5.31
C THR A 31 7.57 17.04 3.83
N VAL A 32 7.10 16.10 3.01
CA VAL A 32 7.22 16.12 1.55
C VAL A 32 5.85 16.41 0.98
N GLU A 33 5.73 17.45 0.16
CA GLU A 33 4.48 17.74 -0.56
C GLU A 33 4.65 17.73 -2.08
N ALA A 34 3.69 17.12 -2.76
CA ALA A 34 3.59 17.17 -4.22
C ALA A 34 2.71 18.36 -4.63
N GLY A 35 3.32 19.31 -5.33
CA GLY A 35 2.65 20.47 -5.91
C GLY A 35 1.71 20.07 -7.05
N ALA A 36 0.65 20.87 -7.25
CA ALA A 36 -0.38 20.61 -8.25
C ALA A 36 0.18 20.52 -9.68
N GLU A 37 1.25 21.26 -9.98
CA GLU A 37 1.91 21.24 -11.29
C GLU A 37 2.59 19.90 -11.60
N LEU A 38 3.24 19.26 -10.62
CA LEU A 38 3.83 17.93 -10.79
C LEU A 38 2.75 16.87 -11.04
N VAL A 39 1.63 16.99 -10.30
CA VAL A 39 0.47 16.12 -10.48
C VAL A 39 -0.16 16.29 -11.86
N ALA A 40 -0.25 17.52 -12.36
CA ALA A 40 -0.83 17.83 -13.67
C ALA A 40 0.11 17.54 -14.85
N ALA A 41 1.43 17.64 -14.66
CA ALA A 41 2.44 17.35 -15.68
C ALA A 41 2.71 15.84 -15.85
N GLY A 42 2.27 15.01 -14.90
CA GLY A 42 2.33 13.55 -15.03
C GLY A 42 1.49 13.09 -16.22
N ARG A 43 2.03 12.17 -17.04
CA ARG A 43 1.20 11.49 -18.05
C ARG A 43 0.04 10.80 -17.34
N PRO A 44 -1.19 10.79 -17.90
CA PRO A 44 -2.26 10.00 -17.34
C PRO A 44 -1.82 8.54 -17.34
N GLN A 45 -1.51 8.02 -16.15
CA GLN A 45 -1.15 6.62 -16.00
C GLN A 45 -2.41 5.78 -16.10
N GLN A 46 -2.33 4.69 -16.85
CA GLN A 46 -3.38 3.69 -16.83
C GLN A 46 -3.56 3.23 -15.38
N ARG A 47 -4.82 3.03 -14.96
CA ARG A 47 -5.14 2.52 -13.63
C ARG A 47 -5.82 1.19 -13.76
N LEU A 48 -5.46 0.28 -12.86
CA LEU A 48 -6.14 -1.00 -12.68
C LEU A 48 -6.62 -1.13 -11.23
N GLU A 49 -7.93 -1.29 -11.06
CA GLU A 49 -8.55 -1.61 -9.77
C GLU A 49 -8.93 -3.10 -9.72
N ILE A 50 -8.38 -3.85 -8.77
CA ILE A 50 -8.68 -5.27 -8.55
C ILE A 50 -9.57 -5.40 -7.32
N LEU A 51 -10.82 -5.80 -7.51
CA LEU A 51 -11.79 -5.97 -6.43
C LEU A 51 -11.81 -7.45 -6.01
N ILE A 52 -11.23 -7.78 -4.86
CA ILE A 52 -11.11 -9.15 -4.35
C ILE A 52 -12.21 -9.36 -3.29
N MET A 53 -13.14 -10.25 -3.60
CA MET A 53 -14.29 -10.56 -2.74
C MET A 53 -14.19 -11.99 -2.21
N ASP A 54 -14.07 -12.13 -0.88
CA ASP A 54 -14.25 -13.40 -0.21
C ASP A 54 -15.67 -13.95 -0.47
N CYS A 55 -15.70 -15.15 -1.01
CA CYS A 55 -16.88 -15.93 -1.32
C CYS A 55 -16.83 -17.28 -0.61
N SER A 56 -16.11 -17.41 0.50
CA SER A 56 -16.10 -18.59 1.36
C SER A 56 -17.47 -18.87 1.97
N GLY A 57 -17.66 -20.07 2.51
CA GLY A 57 -18.94 -20.48 3.10
C GLY A 57 -19.40 -19.62 4.29
N SER A 58 -18.47 -19.07 5.08
CA SER A 58 -18.77 -18.21 6.24
C SER A 58 -19.51 -16.93 5.86
N MET A 59 -19.23 -16.41 4.67
CA MET A 59 -19.89 -15.21 4.12
C MET A 59 -21.41 -15.37 3.98
N GLY A 60 -21.92 -16.61 3.91
CA GLY A 60 -23.35 -16.89 3.73
C GLY A 60 -24.24 -16.49 4.90
N ALA A 61 -23.68 -16.25 6.10
CA ALA A 61 -24.43 -15.89 7.28
C ALA A 61 -24.53 -14.36 7.48
N GLY A 62 -25.58 -13.91 8.17
CA GLY A 62 -25.68 -12.54 8.70
C GLY A 62 -25.67 -11.42 7.64
N GLY A 63 -26.01 -11.72 6.39
CA GLY A 63 -26.01 -10.72 5.31
C GLY A 63 -24.62 -10.23 4.87
N LYS A 64 -23.53 -10.87 5.35
CA LYS A 64 -22.15 -10.47 5.03
C LYS A 64 -21.88 -10.51 3.52
N PHE A 65 -22.28 -11.60 2.85
CA PHE A 65 -22.13 -11.75 1.40
C PHE A 65 -22.88 -10.67 0.61
N GLU A 66 -24.09 -10.31 1.02
CA GLU A 66 -24.85 -9.24 0.35
C GLU A 66 -24.24 -7.85 0.62
N GLY A 67 -23.71 -7.62 1.82
CA GLY A 67 -22.92 -6.43 2.13
C GLY A 67 -21.67 -6.33 1.25
N ALA A 68 -20.91 -7.41 1.14
CA ALA A 68 -19.72 -7.53 0.29
C ALA A 68 -20.03 -7.28 -1.18
N ARG A 69 -21.10 -7.89 -1.71
CA ARG A 69 -21.60 -7.63 -3.06
C ARG A 69 -21.90 -6.16 -3.26
N ARG A 70 -22.67 -5.52 -2.34
CA ARG A 70 -22.96 -4.08 -2.42
C ARG A 70 -21.67 -3.24 -2.37
N ALA A 71 -20.67 -3.67 -1.62
CA ALA A 71 -19.37 -3.01 -1.54
C ALA A 71 -18.62 -3.00 -2.87
N VAL A 72 -18.51 -4.16 -3.51
CA VAL A 72 -17.89 -4.29 -4.84
C VAL A 72 -18.63 -3.47 -5.88
N LEU A 73 -19.98 -3.45 -5.81
CA LEU A 73 -20.80 -2.63 -6.71
C LEU A 73 -20.57 -1.13 -6.48
N ALA A 74 -20.47 -0.68 -5.21
CA ALA A 74 -20.18 0.71 -4.89
C ALA A 74 -18.78 1.14 -5.35
N ALA A 75 -17.77 0.27 -5.21
CA ALA A 75 -16.44 0.50 -5.79
C ALA A 75 -16.52 0.61 -7.32
N LEU A 76 -17.23 -0.29 -7.99
CA LEU A 76 -17.42 -0.29 -9.44
C LEU A 76 -18.10 1.00 -9.95
N ASP A 77 -19.11 1.48 -9.21
CA ASP A 77 -19.83 2.72 -9.53
C ASP A 77 -18.97 3.97 -9.24
N ALA A 78 -17.99 3.87 -8.33
CA ALA A 78 -17.03 4.93 -8.03
C ALA A 78 -15.90 5.05 -9.07
N LEU A 79 -15.67 4.05 -9.92
CA LEU A 79 -14.62 4.09 -10.94
C LEU A 79 -14.93 5.12 -12.03
N PRO A 80 -14.00 6.04 -12.37
CA PRO A 80 -14.11 6.87 -13.56
C PRO A 80 -14.12 6.02 -14.83
N ASP A 81 -14.84 6.48 -15.85
CA ASP A 81 -14.83 5.85 -17.16
C ASP A 81 -13.41 5.70 -17.71
N GLY A 82 -13.12 4.56 -18.32
CA GLY A 82 -11.80 4.20 -18.82
C GLY A 82 -10.85 3.56 -17.80
N THR A 83 -11.15 3.62 -16.50
CA THR A 83 -10.35 2.92 -15.47
C THR A 83 -10.46 1.42 -15.68
N HIS A 84 -9.34 0.71 -15.82
CA HIS A 84 -9.40 -0.74 -15.94
C HIS A 84 -9.78 -1.36 -14.60
N PHE A 85 -10.57 -2.43 -14.65
CA PHE A 85 -10.88 -3.18 -13.45
C PHE A 85 -10.98 -4.68 -13.71
N ALA A 86 -10.81 -5.43 -12.63
CA ALA A 86 -11.00 -6.86 -12.55
C ALA A 86 -11.68 -7.20 -11.23
N ILE A 87 -12.52 -8.22 -11.22
CA ILE A 87 -13.17 -8.73 -10.01
C ILE A 87 -12.70 -10.17 -9.81
N VAL A 88 -12.14 -10.41 -8.64
CA VAL A 88 -11.61 -11.71 -8.21
C VAL A 88 -12.51 -12.26 -7.12
N GLU A 89 -12.97 -13.48 -7.32
CA GLU A 89 -13.62 -14.28 -6.30
C GLU A 89 -12.55 -15.05 -5.52
N GLY A 90 -12.58 -14.89 -4.21
CA GLY A 90 -11.71 -15.58 -3.27
C GLY A 90 -12.43 -16.73 -2.58
N THR A 91 -11.88 -17.94 -2.67
CA THR A 91 -12.25 -19.11 -1.87
C THR A 91 -10.98 -19.84 -1.41
N ALA A 92 -10.96 -21.17 -1.34
CA ALA A 92 -9.72 -21.95 -1.28
C ALA A 92 -8.89 -21.81 -2.59
N LEU A 93 -9.51 -21.29 -3.64
CA LEU A 93 -8.89 -20.91 -4.91
C LEU A 93 -9.24 -19.46 -5.24
N ALA A 94 -8.50 -18.86 -6.17
CA ALA A 94 -8.82 -17.57 -6.76
C ALA A 94 -9.39 -17.73 -8.17
N ARG A 95 -10.47 -17.02 -8.49
CA ARG A 95 -11.04 -17.00 -9.85
C ARG A 95 -11.29 -15.58 -10.31
N LEU A 96 -10.84 -15.25 -11.51
CA LEU A 96 -11.25 -14.04 -12.20
C LEU A 96 -12.69 -14.22 -12.70
N ILE A 97 -13.65 -13.53 -12.09
CA ILE A 97 -15.07 -13.67 -12.45
C ILE A 97 -15.50 -12.67 -13.51
N PHE A 98 -14.81 -11.52 -13.56
CA PHE A 98 -15.00 -10.50 -14.56
C PHE A 98 -13.72 -9.69 -14.76
N PRO A 99 -13.32 -9.41 -16.00
CA PRO A 99 -13.82 -10.02 -17.25
C PRO A 99 -13.44 -11.51 -17.35
N THR A 100 -14.07 -12.27 -18.26
CA THR A 100 -13.82 -13.73 -18.38
C THR A 100 -12.72 -14.10 -19.37
N ASP A 101 -12.48 -13.27 -20.38
CA ASP A 101 -11.67 -13.65 -21.54
C ASP A 101 -10.40 -12.81 -21.69
N VAL A 102 -10.26 -11.76 -20.87
CA VAL A 102 -9.13 -10.84 -20.85
C VAL A 102 -8.75 -10.54 -19.38
N PRO A 103 -7.56 -9.97 -19.10
CA PRO A 103 -7.16 -9.68 -17.71
C PRO A 103 -7.96 -8.57 -17.04
N SER A 104 -8.42 -7.57 -17.80
CA SER A 104 -9.21 -6.45 -17.29
C SER A 104 -9.97 -5.76 -18.43
N LEU A 105 -10.99 -4.97 -18.10
CA LEU A 105 -11.71 -4.12 -19.04
C LEU A 105 -11.82 -2.69 -18.51
N PRO A 106 -11.86 -1.66 -19.38
CA PRO A 106 -12.16 -0.30 -18.96
C PRO A 106 -13.59 -0.21 -18.43
N ALA A 107 -13.78 0.55 -17.36
CA ALA A 107 -15.08 0.88 -16.80
C ALA A 107 -15.86 1.75 -17.79
N ASN A 108 -17.05 1.28 -18.17
CA ASN A 108 -18.05 1.99 -18.96
C ASN A 108 -19.44 1.39 -18.63
N ALA A 109 -20.52 1.90 -19.24
CA ALA A 109 -21.87 1.41 -18.95
C ALA A 109 -22.02 -0.11 -19.17
N ASP A 110 -21.47 -0.63 -20.27
CA ASP A 110 -21.63 -2.04 -20.66
C ASP A 110 -20.81 -2.98 -19.77
N SER A 111 -19.54 -2.63 -19.50
CA SER A 111 -18.66 -3.44 -18.65
C SER A 111 -19.15 -3.45 -17.20
N ARG A 112 -19.67 -2.32 -16.68
CA ARG A 112 -20.30 -2.28 -15.36
C ARG A 112 -21.56 -3.14 -15.29
N ALA A 113 -22.44 -3.04 -16.29
CA ALA A 113 -23.65 -3.86 -16.34
C ALA A 113 -23.31 -5.37 -16.45
N ALA A 114 -22.28 -5.73 -17.23
CA ALA A 114 -21.82 -7.11 -17.35
C ALA A 114 -21.20 -7.64 -16.06
N ALA A 115 -20.38 -6.84 -15.37
CA ALA A 115 -19.81 -7.18 -14.07
C ALA A 115 -20.90 -7.41 -13.02
N ARG A 116 -21.93 -6.56 -12.98
CA ARG A 116 -23.09 -6.70 -12.07
C ARG A 116 -23.81 -8.04 -12.27
N ARG A 117 -24.06 -8.43 -13.53
CA ARG A 117 -24.65 -9.75 -13.85
C ARG A 117 -23.78 -10.94 -13.43
N LYS A 118 -22.45 -10.79 -13.42
CA LYS A 118 -21.53 -11.84 -12.92
C LYS A 118 -21.59 -11.94 -11.42
N LEU A 119 -21.54 -10.80 -10.72
CA LEU A 119 -21.70 -10.72 -9.28
C LEU A 119 -22.99 -11.41 -8.85
N ASP A 120 -24.14 -11.13 -9.48
CA ASP A 120 -25.48 -11.70 -9.18
C ASP A 120 -25.52 -13.24 -9.12
N LYS A 121 -24.58 -13.90 -9.81
CA LYS A 121 -24.48 -15.35 -9.87
C LYS A 121 -23.55 -15.95 -8.81
N LEU A 122 -22.72 -15.13 -8.15
CA LEU A 122 -21.83 -15.62 -7.10
C LEU A 122 -22.61 -16.16 -5.91
N ARG A 123 -22.05 -17.19 -5.27
CA ARG A 123 -22.59 -17.79 -4.05
C ARG A 123 -21.45 -18.02 -3.06
N PRO A 124 -21.69 -17.83 -1.75
CA PRO A 124 -20.69 -18.10 -0.72
C PRO A 124 -20.53 -19.61 -0.56
N THR A 125 -19.37 -20.15 -0.94
CA THR A 125 -19.03 -21.57 -0.89
C THR A 125 -17.52 -21.79 -0.80
N GLY A 126 -17.11 -22.88 -0.15
CA GLY A 126 -15.70 -23.27 -0.06
C GLY A 126 -14.94 -22.58 1.08
N GLY A 127 -13.62 -22.69 1.04
CA GLY A 127 -12.71 -22.20 2.08
C GLY A 127 -12.12 -20.82 1.81
N THR A 128 -11.03 -20.50 2.50
CA THR A 128 -10.33 -19.20 2.45
C THR A 128 -8.83 -19.41 2.35
N ALA A 129 -8.25 -19.05 1.20
CA ALA A 129 -6.81 -19.12 0.91
C ALA A 129 -6.33 -17.81 0.26
N MET A 130 -6.07 -16.79 1.08
CA MET A 130 -5.79 -15.42 0.66
C MET A 130 -4.54 -15.30 -0.24
N GLY A 131 -3.52 -16.13 -0.01
CA GLY A 131 -2.31 -16.18 -0.83
C GLY A 131 -2.62 -16.48 -2.29
N THR A 132 -3.59 -17.36 -2.56
CA THR A 132 -4.03 -17.62 -3.95
C THR A 132 -4.66 -16.39 -4.60
N TRP A 133 -5.39 -15.57 -3.82
CA TRP A 133 -6.05 -14.36 -4.30
C TRP A 133 -5.03 -13.28 -4.64
N LEU A 134 -4.00 -13.13 -3.79
CA LEU A 134 -2.85 -12.25 -4.04
C LEU A 134 -2.06 -12.72 -5.26
N GLY A 135 -1.81 -14.02 -5.39
CA GLY A 135 -1.12 -14.62 -6.53
C GLY A 135 -1.82 -14.34 -7.86
N LEU A 136 -3.15 -14.48 -7.92
CA LEU A 136 -3.92 -14.10 -9.11
C LEU A 136 -3.87 -12.58 -9.36
N SER A 137 -4.00 -11.77 -8.31
CA SER A 137 -3.95 -10.30 -8.43
C SER A 137 -2.59 -9.82 -8.94
N ARG A 138 -1.49 -10.44 -8.49
CA ARG A 138 -0.14 -10.24 -9.01
C ARG A 138 -0.03 -10.59 -10.48
N GLN A 139 -0.60 -11.72 -10.91
CA GLN A 139 -0.60 -12.10 -12.33
C GLN A 139 -1.36 -11.08 -13.19
N LEU A 140 -2.49 -10.55 -12.70
CA LEU A 140 -3.22 -9.48 -13.36
C LEU A 140 -2.37 -8.20 -13.43
N ALA A 141 -1.76 -7.78 -12.32
CA ALA A 141 -0.88 -6.61 -12.26
C ALA A 141 0.29 -6.72 -13.26
N GLN A 142 0.89 -7.90 -13.40
CA GLN A 142 1.96 -8.17 -14.37
C GLN A 142 1.54 -7.99 -15.84
N LYS A 143 0.23 -8.07 -16.15
CA LYS A 143 -0.30 -7.75 -17.49
C LYS A 143 -0.43 -6.24 -17.74
N HIS A 144 -0.18 -5.42 -16.72
CA HIS A 144 -0.30 -3.97 -16.75
C HIS A 144 0.95 -3.29 -16.15
N PRO A 145 2.15 -3.51 -16.72
CA PRO A 145 3.43 -3.08 -16.13
C PRO A 145 3.58 -1.57 -15.92
N ASP A 146 2.88 -0.76 -16.72
CA ASP A 146 2.93 0.71 -16.65
C ASP A 146 1.73 1.32 -15.90
N ALA A 147 0.84 0.47 -15.36
CA ALA A 147 -0.36 0.94 -14.66
C ALA A 147 -0.12 1.14 -13.16
N MET A 148 -0.82 2.10 -12.58
CA MET A 148 -1.02 2.13 -11.13
C MET A 148 -2.04 1.05 -10.77
N VAL A 149 -1.56 -0.01 -10.13
CA VAL A 149 -2.41 -1.13 -9.71
C VAL A 149 -2.74 -1.05 -8.23
N HIS A 150 -4.03 -1.09 -7.94
CA HIS A 150 -4.56 -1.11 -6.59
C HIS A 150 -5.56 -2.26 -6.45
N ALA A 151 -5.53 -2.92 -5.31
CA ALA A 151 -6.45 -3.97 -4.93
C ALA A 151 -7.20 -3.60 -3.65
N ILE A 152 -8.47 -3.96 -3.59
CA ILE A 152 -9.26 -3.94 -2.36
C ILE A 152 -9.62 -5.38 -2.03
N LEU A 153 -9.20 -5.85 -0.86
CA LEU A 153 -9.45 -7.20 -0.35
C LEU A 153 -10.47 -7.18 0.77
N LEU A 154 -11.55 -7.93 0.60
CA LEU A 154 -12.55 -8.19 1.64
C LEU A 154 -12.47 -9.64 2.12
N THR A 155 -12.54 -9.87 3.43
CA THR A 155 -12.69 -11.21 4.04
C THR A 155 -13.56 -11.15 5.29
N ASP A 156 -14.29 -12.23 5.61
CA ASP A 156 -14.92 -12.40 6.94
C ASP A 156 -14.27 -13.49 7.79
N GLY A 157 -13.35 -14.26 7.20
CA GLY A 157 -12.75 -15.43 7.81
C GLY A 157 -11.24 -15.35 7.95
N LYS A 158 -10.71 -16.34 8.68
CA LYS A 158 -9.28 -16.60 8.81
C LYS A 158 -8.76 -17.36 7.59
N ASN A 159 -7.47 -17.26 7.33
CA ASN A 159 -6.82 -17.97 6.25
C ASN A 159 -6.57 -19.46 6.59
N GLU A 160 -7.65 -20.24 6.76
CA GLU A 160 -7.59 -21.61 7.29
C GLU A 160 -7.29 -22.70 6.25
N HIS A 161 -7.26 -22.36 4.96
CA HIS A 161 -7.14 -23.33 3.87
C HIS A 161 -5.81 -23.23 3.10
N GLU A 162 -4.81 -22.59 3.70
CA GLU A 162 -3.42 -22.66 3.25
C GLU A 162 -2.45 -22.57 4.44
N GLU A 163 -1.22 -23.04 4.23
CA GLU A 163 -0.16 -22.90 5.22
C GLU A 163 0.25 -21.42 5.36
N PRO A 164 0.50 -20.91 6.58
CA PRO A 164 0.94 -19.52 6.79
C PRO A 164 2.19 -19.12 5.97
N THR A 165 3.08 -20.08 5.70
CA THR A 165 4.27 -19.87 4.88
C THR A 165 3.94 -19.60 3.42
N ARG A 166 2.84 -20.13 2.88
CA ARG A 166 2.38 -19.83 1.51
C ARG A 166 1.85 -18.41 1.40
N LEU A 167 1.07 -17.96 2.38
CA LEU A 167 0.62 -16.56 2.43
C LEU A 167 1.82 -15.61 2.48
N ALA A 168 2.78 -15.88 3.37
CA ALA A 168 4.00 -15.07 3.48
C ALA A 168 4.79 -15.01 2.16
N ALA A 169 4.97 -16.14 1.49
CA ALA A 169 5.66 -16.21 0.21
C ALA A 169 4.91 -15.41 -0.89
N GLU A 170 3.58 -15.53 -0.99
CA GLU A 170 2.80 -14.76 -1.97
C GLU A 170 2.77 -13.26 -1.66
N ILE A 171 2.80 -12.86 -0.39
CA ILE A 171 2.97 -11.47 0.01
C ILE A 171 4.31 -10.95 -0.51
N GLU A 172 5.42 -11.66 -0.28
CA GLU A 172 6.75 -11.28 -0.76
C GLU A 172 6.79 -11.16 -2.29
N LEU A 173 6.25 -12.16 -3.01
CA LEU A 173 6.20 -12.15 -4.47
C LEU A 173 5.35 -11.01 -5.04
N SER A 174 4.38 -10.51 -4.28
CA SER A 174 3.44 -9.46 -4.69
C SER A 174 3.96 -8.04 -4.46
N GLN A 175 5.03 -7.86 -3.68
CA GLN A 175 5.59 -6.55 -3.40
C GLN A 175 6.04 -5.84 -4.69
N GLY A 176 5.67 -4.57 -4.82
CA GLY A 176 6.04 -3.74 -5.97
C GLY A 176 5.16 -3.92 -7.21
N TYR A 177 4.28 -4.91 -7.25
CA TYR A 177 3.35 -5.10 -8.38
C TYR A 177 2.03 -4.35 -8.19
N PHE A 178 1.51 -4.29 -6.96
CA PHE A 178 0.27 -3.58 -6.66
C PHE A 178 0.26 -3.12 -5.19
N THR A 179 -0.64 -2.20 -4.88
CA THR A 179 -0.97 -1.84 -3.50
C THR A 179 -2.28 -2.47 -3.07
N CYS A 180 -2.46 -2.80 -1.79
CA CYS A 180 -3.64 -3.54 -1.33
C CYS A 180 -4.21 -3.00 -0.01
N ASP A 181 -5.41 -2.44 -0.07
CA ASP A 181 -6.22 -2.10 1.12
C ASP A 181 -7.08 -3.31 1.50
N CYS A 182 -7.08 -3.67 2.79
CA CYS A 182 -7.77 -4.85 3.33
C CYS A 182 -8.91 -4.44 4.28
N ARG A 183 -10.02 -5.17 4.23
CA ARG A 183 -11.15 -5.03 5.15
C ARG A 183 -11.59 -6.38 5.70
N GLY A 184 -11.72 -6.42 7.01
CA GLY A 184 -12.29 -7.57 7.72
C GLY A 184 -13.74 -7.30 8.11
N VAL A 185 -14.65 -8.20 7.76
CA VAL A 185 -16.09 -8.09 8.08
C VAL A 185 -16.41 -8.88 9.33
N GLY A 186 -17.07 -8.25 10.29
CA GLY A 186 -17.38 -8.88 11.58
C GLY A 186 -16.11 -9.16 12.39
N THR A 187 -16.09 -10.26 13.14
CA THR A 187 -15.06 -10.53 14.16
C THR A 187 -14.26 -11.81 13.94
N ASP A 188 -14.57 -12.60 12.91
CA ASP A 188 -14.08 -13.99 12.77
C ASP A 188 -12.81 -14.11 11.89
N TRP A 189 -12.15 -13.00 11.60
CA TRP A 189 -10.92 -12.91 10.80
C TRP A 189 -9.69 -12.61 11.68
N ARG A 190 -8.49 -12.89 11.19
CA ARG A 190 -7.23 -12.61 11.90
C ARG A 190 -6.67 -11.25 11.50
N VAL A 191 -6.59 -10.35 12.46
CA VAL A 191 -6.03 -9.01 12.24
C VAL A 191 -4.57 -9.06 11.76
N ASP A 192 -3.78 -9.99 12.29
CA ASP A 192 -2.35 -10.09 11.93
C ASP A 192 -2.15 -10.52 10.47
N GLU A 193 -3.03 -11.37 9.92
CA GLU A 193 -2.96 -11.82 8.52
C GLU A 193 -3.23 -10.63 7.57
N LEU A 194 -4.34 -9.91 7.77
CA LEU A 194 -4.65 -8.74 6.94
C LEU A 194 -3.65 -7.60 7.14
N ARG A 195 -3.14 -7.41 8.37
CA ARG A 195 -2.10 -6.42 8.65
C ARG A 195 -0.81 -6.77 7.93
N ALA A 196 -0.42 -8.04 7.87
CA ALA A 196 0.77 -8.46 7.12
C ALA A 196 0.63 -8.13 5.62
N ILE A 197 -0.52 -8.44 5.02
CA ILE A 197 -0.82 -8.12 3.61
C ILE A 197 -0.77 -6.60 3.38
N ALA A 198 -1.58 -5.83 4.12
CA ALA A 198 -1.68 -4.39 3.93
C ALA A 198 -0.35 -3.67 4.20
N THR A 199 0.45 -4.12 5.18
CA THR A 199 1.76 -3.52 5.47
C THR A 199 2.76 -3.77 4.34
N ALA A 200 2.83 -5.00 3.84
CA ALA A 200 3.76 -5.36 2.77
C ALA A 200 3.35 -4.78 1.41
N LEU A 201 2.05 -4.63 1.16
CA LEU A 201 1.47 -4.08 -0.06
C LEU A 201 1.00 -2.63 0.09
N HIS A 202 1.55 -1.90 1.07
CA HIS A 202 1.41 -0.45 1.23
C HIS A 202 -0.04 0.08 1.28
N GLY A 203 -0.97 -0.69 1.82
CA GLY A 203 -2.34 -0.26 2.07
C GLY A 203 -2.62 -0.11 3.56
N THR A 204 -3.89 -0.34 3.91
CA THR A 204 -4.46 -0.18 5.23
C THR A 204 -5.30 -1.40 5.57
N VAL A 205 -5.49 -1.64 6.86
CA VAL A 205 -6.40 -2.66 7.36
C VAL A 205 -7.39 -1.99 8.29
N ASP A 206 -8.68 -2.30 8.14
CA ASP A 206 -9.70 -1.85 9.07
C ASP A 206 -10.81 -2.91 9.24
N ILE A 207 -11.54 -2.79 10.34
CA ILE A 207 -12.71 -3.61 10.65
C ILE A 207 -13.99 -2.91 10.17
N VAL A 208 -14.86 -3.68 9.52
CA VAL A 208 -16.21 -3.24 9.23
C VAL A 208 -17.18 -4.10 10.02
N ALA A 209 -17.61 -3.56 11.16
CA ALA A 209 -18.50 -4.26 12.09
C ALA A 209 -19.89 -4.51 11.50
N ASP A 210 -20.42 -3.53 10.76
CA ASP A 210 -21.73 -3.61 10.11
C ASP A 210 -21.59 -3.72 8.59
N PRO A 211 -22.05 -4.82 7.96
CA PRO A 211 -22.07 -4.99 6.50
C PRO A 211 -22.79 -3.86 5.74
N ALA A 212 -23.65 -3.06 6.38
CA ALA A 212 -24.29 -1.89 5.77
C ALA A 212 -23.28 -0.78 5.43
N ASN A 213 -22.18 -0.66 6.19
CA ASN A 213 -21.17 0.38 6.00
C ASN A 213 -20.13 0.03 4.92
N LEU A 214 -20.08 -1.23 4.48
CA LEU A 214 -19.09 -1.69 3.50
C LEU A 214 -19.13 -0.92 2.18
N ALA A 215 -20.32 -0.55 1.71
CA ALA A 215 -20.48 0.17 0.44
C ALA A 215 -19.81 1.55 0.46
N ALA A 216 -20.03 2.32 1.53
CA ALA A 216 -19.43 3.64 1.68
C ALA A 216 -17.91 3.56 1.83
N ASP A 217 -17.42 2.59 2.60
CA ASP A 217 -15.98 2.38 2.81
C ASP A 217 -15.27 1.96 1.52
N PHE A 218 -15.84 1.05 0.73
CA PHE A 218 -15.28 0.63 -0.57
C PHE A 218 -15.23 1.77 -1.59
N ALA A 219 -16.29 2.58 -1.66
CA ALA A 219 -16.30 3.78 -2.48
C ALA A 219 -15.21 4.76 -2.04
N ALA A 220 -15.04 5.00 -0.74
CA ALA A 220 -14.02 5.89 -0.20
C ALA A 220 -12.59 5.40 -0.48
N MET A 221 -12.32 4.09 -0.35
CA MET A 221 -11.04 3.48 -0.71
C MET A 221 -10.76 3.64 -2.20
N THR A 222 -11.74 3.36 -3.06
CA THR A 222 -11.63 3.50 -4.52
C THR A 222 -11.29 4.93 -4.91
N GLN A 223 -12.08 5.91 -4.45
CA GLN A 223 -11.78 7.34 -4.65
C GLN A 223 -10.41 7.71 -4.09
N GLY A 224 -10.03 7.03 -3.01
CA GLY A 224 -8.78 7.27 -2.35
C GLY A 224 -7.56 6.83 -3.11
N SER A 225 -7.63 5.66 -3.74
CA SER A 225 -6.64 5.15 -4.67
C SER A 225 -6.54 6.01 -5.92
N LEU A 226 -7.69 6.38 -6.50
CA LEU A 226 -7.77 7.21 -7.71
C LEU A 226 -7.16 8.60 -7.53
N ALA A 227 -7.20 9.16 -6.32
CA ALA A 227 -6.58 10.45 -5.99
C ALA A 227 -5.05 10.40 -5.90
N LYS A 228 -4.42 9.21 -5.89
CA LYS A 228 -2.96 9.08 -5.85
C LYS A 228 -2.37 9.41 -7.22
N ALA A 229 -1.65 10.51 -7.34
CA ALA A 229 -1.12 10.97 -8.63
C ALA A 229 0.32 10.51 -8.91
N ILE A 230 1.10 10.30 -7.86
CA ILE A 230 2.50 9.86 -7.97
C ILE A 230 2.55 8.36 -7.74
N PRO A 231 3.02 7.53 -8.69
CA PRO A 231 3.06 6.08 -8.53
C PRO A 231 4.11 5.63 -7.52
N ASP A 232 5.23 6.33 -7.45
CA ASP A 232 6.37 5.97 -6.64
C ASP A 232 7.13 7.22 -6.18
N LEU A 233 7.45 7.29 -4.88
CA LEU A 233 8.28 8.33 -4.30
C LEU A 233 9.45 7.67 -3.58
N THR A 234 10.69 8.02 -3.93
CA THR A 234 11.87 7.52 -3.20
C THR A 234 12.47 8.62 -2.34
N LEU A 235 12.57 8.39 -1.03
CA LEU A 235 13.33 9.23 -0.12
C LEU A 235 14.79 8.78 -0.11
N ARG A 236 15.70 9.67 -0.51
CA ARG A 236 17.14 9.43 -0.46
C ARG A 236 17.75 10.26 0.66
N VAL A 237 18.39 9.59 1.62
CA VAL A 237 19.01 10.22 2.79
C VAL A 237 20.52 10.01 2.74
N TRP A 238 21.24 11.13 2.68
CA TRP A 238 22.70 11.16 2.86
C TRP A 238 23.02 11.45 4.32
N THR A 239 24.07 10.80 4.85
CA THR A 239 24.57 11.03 6.21
C THR A 239 26.08 11.28 6.21
N PRO A 240 26.62 12.19 7.04
CA PRO A 240 28.07 12.41 7.13
C PRO A 240 28.82 11.21 7.73
N ALA A 241 30.15 11.23 7.66
CA ALA A 241 30.97 10.09 8.08
C ALA A 241 30.85 9.89 9.59
N GLY A 242 30.60 8.65 10.03
CA GLY A 242 30.38 8.32 11.45
C GLY A 242 28.95 8.56 11.94
N ALA A 243 28.03 8.99 11.06
CA ALA A 243 26.60 8.99 11.35
C ALA A 243 25.93 7.70 10.88
N THR A 244 24.97 7.21 11.65
CA THR A 244 24.11 6.07 11.28
C THR A 244 22.64 6.44 11.44
N ILE A 245 21.82 6.04 10.46
CA ILE A 245 20.37 6.15 10.57
C ILE A 245 19.89 5.08 11.55
N ARG A 246 19.17 5.49 12.59
CA ARG A 246 18.54 4.59 13.57
C ARG A 246 17.19 4.09 13.10
N PHE A 247 16.37 4.98 12.55
CA PHE A 247 15.09 4.62 11.95
C PHE A 247 14.66 5.63 10.88
N VAL A 248 13.78 5.17 9.99
CA VAL A 248 12.99 5.99 9.07
C VAL A 248 11.54 5.52 9.21
N LYS A 249 10.63 6.41 9.59
CA LYS A 249 9.21 6.08 9.75
C LYS A 249 8.35 7.08 8.98
N GLN A 250 7.42 6.58 8.18
CA GLN A 250 6.29 7.41 7.77
C GLN A 250 5.39 7.58 9.00
N VAL A 251 4.95 8.80 9.29
CA VAL A 251 4.07 9.10 10.43
C VAL A 251 2.74 9.72 10.00
N ALA A 252 2.65 10.20 8.76
CA ALA A 252 1.42 10.67 8.14
C ALA A 252 1.39 10.28 6.64
N PRO A 253 0.22 9.93 6.07
CA PRO A 253 -1.10 9.88 6.74
C PRO A 253 -1.27 8.66 7.67
N THR A 254 -0.38 7.68 7.57
CA THR A 254 -0.37 6.46 8.39
C THR A 254 1.03 6.18 8.90
N ILE A 255 1.11 5.58 10.09
CA ILE A 255 2.39 5.19 10.70
C ILE A 255 2.89 3.90 10.06
N GLU A 256 4.12 3.93 9.54
CA GLU A 256 4.78 2.78 8.93
C GLU A 256 6.29 2.85 9.18
N ASP A 257 6.88 1.74 9.63
CA ASP A 257 8.33 1.64 9.82
C ASP A 257 9.01 1.25 8.51
N LEU A 258 9.80 2.17 7.95
CA LEU A 258 10.51 2.00 6.70
C LEU A 258 11.99 1.65 6.91
N THR A 259 12.44 1.50 8.15
CA THR A 259 13.86 1.33 8.51
C THR A 259 14.49 0.13 7.82
N GLY A 260 13.78 -1.01 7.79
CA GLY A 260 14.23 -2.24 7.14
C GLY A 260 14.22 -2.19 5.60
N ARG A 261 13.68 -1.11 4.99
CA ARG A 261 13.55 -0.96 3.53
C ARG A 261 14.67 -0.13 2.90
N ARG A 262 15.68 0.24 3.69
CA ARG A 262 16.84 0.99 3.19
C ARG A 262 17.65 0.12 2.24
N VAL A 263 17.91 0.65 1.04
CA VAL A 263 18.90 0.14 0.09
C VAL A 263 20.04 1.15 -0.01
N ASP A 264 21.27 0.72 0.26
CA ASP A 264 22.46 1.56 0.11
C ASP A 264 22.74 1.80 -1.39
N THR A 265 22.86 3.07 -1.78
CA THR A 265 23.02 3.49 -3.19
C THR A 265 24.37 4.14 -3.48
N GLY A 266 25.23 4.20 -2.47
CA GLY A 266 26.58 4.75 -2.55
C GLY A 266 27.16 4.98 -1.15
N PRO A 267 28.41 5.47 -1.06
CA PRO A 267 29.01 5.83 0.21
C PRO A 267 28.10 6.79 0.98
N GLN A 268 27.61 6.32 2.12
CA GLN A 268 26.83 7.13 3.07
C GLN A 268 25.46 7.62 2.57
N VAL A 269 24.96 7.06 1.45
CA VAL A 269 23.65 7.37 0.89
C VAL A 269 22.76 6.13 0.96
N GLY A 270 21.67 6.22 1.69
CA GLY A 270 20.59 5.25 1.68
C GLY A 270 19.40 5.76 0.90
N SER A 271 18.73 4.87 0.18
CA SER A 271 17.43 5.15 -0.43
C SER A 271 16.35 4.29 0.21
N THR A 272 15.18 4.87 0.40
CA THR A 272 14.01 4.21 0.94
C THR A 272 12.82 4.60 0.10
N ARG A 273 12.16 3.62 -0.51
CA ARG A 273 10.97 3.85 -1.31
C ARG A 273 9.76 4.09 -0.40
N SER A 274 9.11 5.24 -0.52
CA SER A 274 7.76 5.47 -0.03
C SER A 274 6.81 4.91 -1.08
N ALA A 275 6.17 3.81 -0.73
CA ALA A 275 5.44 3.01 -1.69
C ALA A 275 3.93 3.26 -1.64
N ARG A 276 3.52 4.36 -1.01
CA ARG A 276 2.16 4.89 -1.14
C ARG A 276 2.23 6.08 -2.07
N GLY A 277 1.44 6.02 -3.14
CA GLY A 277 1.30 7.19 -3.99
C GLY A 277 0.86 8.40 -3.17
N VAL A 278 1.65 9.47 -3.24
CA VAL A 278 1.40 10.67 -2.45
C VAL A 278 0.19 11.39 -3.05
N ARG A 279 -0.84 11.62 -2.23
CA ARG A 279 -1.98 12.46 -2.64
C ARG A 279 -1.56 13.91 -2.74
N ARG A 280 -0.92 14.43 -1.67
CA ARG A 280 -0.32 15.77 -1.58
C ARG A 280 0.78 15.90 -0.53
N THR A 281 0.77 15.15 0.58
CA THR A 281 1.74 15.30 1.69
C THR A 281 2.14 13.94 2.28
N ALA A 282 3.42 13.72 2.57
CA ALA A 282 3.94 12.59 3.33
C ALA A 282 4.92 13.11 4.40
N THR A 283 4.71 12.75 5.66
CA THR A 283 5.62 13.13 6.76
C THR A 283 6.45 11.92 7.18
N ILE A 284 7.76 12.06 7.11
CA ILE A 284 8.75 11.03 7.42
C ILE A 284 9.63 11.51 8.55
N THR A 285 9.62 10.80 9.68
CA THR A 285 10.57 11.05 10.76
C THR A 285 11.82 10.20 10.55
N SER A 286 12.99 10.83 10.65
CA SER A 286 14.27 10.13 10.68
C SER A 286 15.02 10.46 11.97
N ARG A 287 15.67 9.44 12.54
CA ARG A 287 16.59 9.61 13.67
C ARG A 287 18.00 9.22 13.25
N CYS A 288 18.95 10.13 13.38
CA CYS A 288 20.36 9.85 13.14
C CYS A 288 21.13 9.84 14.46
N ARG A 289 22.07 8.91 14.62
CA ARG A 289 23.10 8.98 15.67
C ARG A 289 24.44 9.32 15.05
N TRP A 290 25.08 10.37 15.57
CA TRP A 290 26.45 10.76 15.31
C TRP A 290 27.38 10.17 16.38
N SER A 291 28.47 9.53 15.96
CA SER A 291 29.57 9.14 16.84
C SER A 291 30.82 9.88 16.41
N PRO A 292 31.39 10.78 17.23
CA PRO A 292 32.67 11.40 16.91
C PRO A 292 33.75 10.31 16.87
N ARG A 293 34.48 10.19 15.75
CA ARG A 293 35.73 9.43 15.74
C ARG A 293 36.70 10.13 16.70
N ARG A 294 37.21 9.41 17.70
CA ARG A 294 38.39 9.86 18.44
C ARG A 294 39.50 10.11 17.42
N ARG A 295 40.04 11.33 17.36
CA ARG A 295 41.34 11.53 16.72
C ARG A 295 42.35 10.85 17.63
N ASP A 296 42.98 9.80 17.14
CA ASP A 296 44.15 9.24 17.80
C ASP A 296 45.18 10.36 17.93
N ALA A 297 45.62 10.59 19.17
CA ALA A 297 46.66 11.54 19.50
C ALA A 297 47.92 11.13 18.73
N LYS A 298 48.39 11.98 17.82
CA LYS A 298 49.69 11.81 17.17
C LYS A 298 50.75 11.79 18.28
N SER A 299 51.46 10.68 18.35
CA SER A 299 52.70 10.50 19.09
C SER A 299 53.70 11.61 18.74
N SER A 300 54.19 12.32 19.76
CA SER A 300 55.34 13.23 19.64
C SER A 300 56.61 12.43 19.31
N PRO A 301 57.54 12.96 18.48
CA PRO A 301 58.82 12.31 18.22
C PRO A 301 59.77 12.46 19.42
N PRO A 302 60.77 11.57 19.56
CA PRO A 302 61.72 11.61 20.66
C PRO A 302 62.78 12.71 20.46
N GLU A 303 63.14 13.39 21.56
CA GLU A 303 64.45 14.04 21.74
C GLU A 303 65.39 13.08 22.46
#